data_AF-C6BS20-F1
#
_entry.id   AF-C6BS20-F1
#
_cell.length_a   1.000
_cell.length_b   1.000
_cell.length_c   1.000
_cell.angle_alpha   90.00
_cell.angle_beta   90.00
_cell.angle_gamma   90.00
#
_symmetry.space_group_name_H-M   'P 1'
#
loop_
_entity.id
_entity.type
_entity.pdbx_description
1 polymer ?
#
loop_
_entity_poly.entity_id
_entity_poly.type
_entity_poly.pdbx_seq_one_letter_code
_entity_poly.pdbx_strand_id
1 'polypeptide(L)'
;MSTPYIAEAIQDGEILTDIRITADGRTKHMWGKYGLRREEELASQLDDNKIPLLVGCGIGVAAKELLKQNDRPLLILDCENEILSASGLKEELRKDSRVIWINTSSPQNAAAHIMELESTSGKKIQLLKNPFYLRLSPFYAQTEKLLIEQEGRTVEFPIWPKFQNENPRILLLTSQYFLMGEIVAACQRQGVPHMFINMDAKEMELEQFVARISAAINTFRPDFVLTVNHLGVDQEGVLNTLLHKFQLPLASWFVDNPLLILPLYQAQANENTTIFTWDADRMDSLRKMGFNKIFHLPLGTDQTRFLPSKGCTESKWAQDISFVGNSMVHKTARRMEAARISGLLAEKYKEVAHTFGEGNEHSVVTFLESNYPELVPEYEGLVIPHRKLAFETLVIWQATLEYRLSCVKQTLGFNPLIVGDDGWKQLLANESTWEYHSELSYYDDLPRFYPCSKINFNCTSQQMKGAVNQRVFDVPACNGFILTDHRYQMEKLFEPGKEIAVYNSLEEIPQLVDKYLNDEAARKEIVKAARKRILAEHTYDSRVKTLISCMRQAYC
;
A
#
# COMPACT_ATOMS: atom_id res chain seq x y z
N MET A 1 17.55 19.07 25.26
CA MET A 1 17.59 17.67 25.72
C MET A 1 17.51 17.69 27.24
N SER A 2 16.53 17.01 27.82
CA SER A 2 16.39 16.85 29.27
C SER A 2 17.51 15.93 29.80
N THR A 3 17.87 16.11 31.07
CA THR A 3 18.80 15.21 31.77
C THR A 3 18.22 13.80 31.80
N PRO A 4 19.00 12.74 31.55
CA PRO A 4 18.53 11.36 31.67
C PRO A 4 17.98 11.09 33.08
N TYR A 5 16.84 10.43 33.17
CA TYR A 5 16.21 10.07 34.43
C TYR A 5 15.54 8.71 34.32
N ILE A 6 15.32 8.04 35.45
CA ILE A 6 14.53 6.81 35.55
C ILE A 6 13.17 7.18 36.12
N ALA A 7 12.09 6.60 35.57
CA ALA A 7 10.74 6.76 36.09
C ALA A 7 10.23 5.47 36.75
N GLU A 8 9.45 5.62 37.81
CA GLU A 8 8.85 4.54 38.58
C GLU A 8 7.39 4.86 38.88
N ALA A 9 6.51 3.92 38.58
CA ALA A 9 5.09 4.01 38.92
C ALA A 9 4.87 3.67 40.40
N ILE A 10 4.17 4.54 41.12
CA ILE A 10 3.75 4.29 42.50
C ILE A 10 2.27 3.90 42.47
N GLN A 11 1.98 2.69 42.95
CA GLN A 11 0.65 2.11 42.92
C GLN A 11 0.15 1.82 44.33
N ASP A 12 -1.15 2.00 44.53
CA ASP A 12 -1.90 1.48 45.69
C ASP A 12 -2.91 0.45 45.16
N GLY A 13 -2.59 -0.84 45.33
CA GLY A 13 -3.26 -1.92 44.60
C GLY A 13 -3.04 -1.81 43.09
N GLU A 14 -4.12 -1.82 42.31
CA GLU A 14 -4.07 -1.63 40.84
C GLU A 14 -4.11 -0.15 40.41
N ILE A 15 -4.23 0.78 41.37
CA ILE A 15 -4.43 2.19 41.07
C ILE A 15 -3.07 2.90 41.05
N LEU A 16 -2.73 3.51 39.92
CA LEU A 16 -1.58 4.41 39.80
C LEU A 16 -1.86 5.70 40.58
N THR A 17 -1.11 5.95 41.65
CA THR A 17 -1.32 7.10 42.55
C THR A 17 -0.31 8.22 42.35
N ASP A 18 0.89 7.90 41.86
CA ASP A 18 1.94 8.87 41.56
C ASP A 18 2.98 8.30 40.59
N ILE A 19 3.82 9.17 40.03
CA ILE A 19 5.01 8.78 39.29
C ILE A 19 6.21 9.48 39.91
N ARG A 20 7.25 8.71 40.16
CA ARG A 20 8.50 9.18 40.76
C ARG A 20 9.61 9.12 39.73
N ILE A 21 10.33 10.23 39.54
CA ILE A 21 11.53 10.27 38.72
C ILE A 21 12.78 10.42 39.58
N THR A 22 13.87 9.77 39.16
CA THR A 22 15.19 9.91 39.79
C THR A 22 16.22 10.33 38.74
N ALA A 23 16.87 11.48 38.98
CA ALA A 23 17.92 12.05 38.13
C ALA A 23 19.04 12.59 39.02
N ASP A 24 20.31 12.29 38.71
CA ASP A 24 21.48 12.78 39.46
C ASP A 24 21.38 12.60 40.99
N GLY A 25 20.85 11.45 41.44
CA GLY A 25 20.67 11.14 42.86
C GLY A 25 19.56 11.94 43.58
N ARG A 26 18.76 12.72 42.84
CA ARG A 26 17.61 13.46 43.35
C ARG A 26 16.32 12.83 42.87
N THR A 27 15.41 12.65 43.80
CA THR A 27 14.08 12.09 43.55
C THR A 27 13.04 13.19 43.50
N LYS A 28 12.17 13.17 42.49
CA LYS A 28 11.05 14.10 42.35
C LYS A 28 9.77 13.29 42.13
N HIS A 29 8.74 13.67 42.85
CA HIS A 29 7.39 13.15 42.68
C HIS A 29 6.62 14.04 41.72
N MET A 30 5.80 13.43 40.86
CA MET A 30 4.96 14.16 39.91
C MET A 30 3.89 14.96 40.65
N TRP A 31 3.06 14.26 41.42
CA TRP A 31 2.01 14.86 42.22
C TRP A 31 2.12 14.53 43.71
N GLY A 32 2.84 13.46 44.07
CA GLY A 32 2.92 12.95 45.43
C GLY A 32 1.57 12.42 45.91
N LYS A 33 1.35 12.46 47.23
CA LYS A 33 0.13 11.93 47.90
C LYS A 33 -1.21 12.54 47.48
N TYR A 34 -1.22 13.56 46.62
CA TYR A 34 -2.42 14.24 46.14
C TYR A 34 -2.67 14.04 44.63
N GLY A 35 -2.02 13.04 44.00
CA GLY A 35 -2.11 12.78 42.56
C GLY A 35 -3.53 12.69 42.02
N LEU A 36 -4.32 11.78 42.58
CA LEU A 36 -5.70 11.54 42.12
C LEU A 36 -6.53 12.84 42.12
N ARG A 37 -6.57 13.51 43.28
CA ARG A 37 -7.33 14.76 43.46
C ARG A 37 -6.87 15.88 42.53
N ARG A 38 -5.56 16.04 42.32
CA ARG A 38 -5.02 17.13 41.49
C ARG A 38 -5.35 16.93 40.02
N GLU A 39 -5.46 15.69 39.56
CA GLU A 39 -5.86 15.39 38.19
C GLU A 39 -7.36 15.50 37.97
N GLU A 40 -8.18 15.18 38.97
CA GLU A 40 -9.62 15.50 38.97
C GLU A 40 -9.84 17.02 38.91
N GLU A 41 -9.10 17.79 39.72
CA GLU A 41 -9.10 19.26 39.70
C GLU A 41 -8.56 19.83 38.37
N LEU A 42 -7.69 19.11 37.67
CA LEU A 42 -7.18 19.52 36.36
C LEU A 42 -8.23 19.31 35.26
N ALA A 43 -8.92 18.17 35.27
CA ALA A 43 -9.98 17.87 34.32
C ALA A 43 -11.18 18.84 34.46
N SER A 44 -11.54 19.22 35.69
CA SER A 44 -12.69 20.10 35.96
C SER A 44 -12.49 21.55 35.50
N GLN A 45 -11.29 21.94 35.08
CA GLN A 45 -11.00 23.28 34.54
C GLN A 45 -11.44 23.44 33.08
N LEU A 46 -11.81 22.37 32.39
CA LEU A 46 -12.17 22.42 30.97
C LEU A 46 -13.46 23.21 30.75
N ASP A 47 -13.41 24.14 29.79
CA ASP A 47 -14.60 24.79 29.23
C ASP A 47 -15.33 23.83 28.28
N ASP A 48 -16.65 23.71 28.43
CA ASP A 48 -17.48 22.81 27.64
C ASP A 48 -17.44 23.06 26.13
N ASN A 49 -17.07 24.27 25.70
CA ASN A 49 -16.96 24.60 24.28
C ASN A 49 -15.56 24.40 23.70
N LYS A 50 -14.61 23.88 24.49
CA LYS A 50 -13.20 23.73 24.07
C LYS A 50 -12.76 22.28 23.99
N ILE A 51 -11.69 22.06 23.22
CA ILE A 51 -11.00 20.77 23.14
C ILE A 51 -9.91 20.74 24.22
N PRO A 52 -9.89 19.74 25.11
CA PRO A 52 -8.82 19.62 26.11
C PRO A 52 -7.51 19.19 25.46
N LEU A 53 -6.43 19.89 25.81
CA LEU A 53 -5.06 19.49 25.57
C LEU A 53 -4.35 19.29 26.91
N LEU A 54 -4.09 18.03 27.27
CA LEU A 54 -3.26 17.69 28.42
C LEU A 54 -1.78 17.83 28.09
N VAL A 55 -1.08 18.69 28.83
CA VAL A 55 0.39 18.80 28.76
C VAL A 55 0.97 17.86 29.80
N GLY A 56 1.40 16.69 29.33
CA GLY A 56 1.77 15.52 30.13
C GLY A 56 0.57 14.63 30.44
N CYS A 57 0.72 13.32 30.24
CA CYS A 57 -0.33 12.33 30.51
C CYS A 57 -0.57 12.10 32.01
N GLY A 58 0.39 12.49 32.84
CA GLY A 58 0.25 12.44 34.28
C GLY A 58 0.16 11.00 34.81
N ILE A 59 -0.74 10.78 35.77
CA ILE A 59 -1.16 9.46 36.25
C ILE A 59 -2.44 8.96 35.57
N GLY A 60 -2.94 9.70 34.57
CA GLY A 60 -4.04 9.28 33.68
C GLY A 60 -5.45 9.49 34.22
N VAL A 61 -5.61 10.02 35.43
CA VAL A 61 -6.93 10.33 36.02
C VAL A 61 -7.60 11.47 35.26
N ALA A 62 -6.85 12.52 34.93
CA ALA A 62 -7.39 13.65 34.18
C ALA A 62 -7.88 13.20 32.80
N ALA A 63 -7.09 12.39 32.10
CA ALA A 63 -7.45 11.84 30.79
C ALA A 63 -8.72 11.00 30.87
N LYS A 64 -8.82 10.08 31.85
CA LYS A 64 -9.99 9.22 32.06
C LYS A 64 -11.24 10.04 32.38
N GLU A 65 -11.12 11.09 33.18
CA GLU A 65 -12.26 11.94 33.53
C GLU A 65 -12.75 12.76 32.33
N LEU A 66 -11.83 13.33 31.54
CA LEU A 66 -12.16 14.05 30.32
C LEU A 66 -12.83 13.15 29.27
N LEU A 67 -12.45 11.86 29.21
CA LEU A 67 -13.06 10.89 28.30
C LEU A 67 -14.47 10.41 28.73
N LYS A 68 -14.83 10.58 30.02
CA LYS A 68 -16.22 10.35 30.47
C LYS A 68 -17.15 11.48 30.03
N GLN A 69 -16.61 12.67 29.82
CA GLN A 69 -17.39 13.88 29.61
C GLN A 69 -17.47 14.24 28.12
N ASN A 70 -18.62 13.95 27.49
CA ASN A 70 -18.95 14.26 26.09
C ASN A 70 -18.17 13.46 25.03
N ASP A 71 -18.66 13.52 23.79
CA ASP A 71 -18.08 12.84 22.63
C ASP A 71 -17.11 13.77 21.87
N ARG A 72 -16.10 14.31 22.58
CA ARG A 72 -15.11 15.25 22.02
C ARG A 72 -13.70 14.62 22.03
N PRO A 73 -12.80 15.03 21.11
CA PRO A 73 -11.43 14.53 21.11
C PRO A 73 -10.65 15.03 22.35
N LEU A 74 -9.73 14.20 22.84
CA LEU A 74 -8.77 14.54 23.89
C LEU A 74 -7.37 14.56 23.30
N LEU A 75 -6.68 15.70 23.39
CA LEU A 75 -5.29 15.82 22.95
C LEU A 75 -4.34 15.59 24.12
N ILE A 76 -3.29 14.80 23.92
CA ILE A 76 -2.25 14.56 24.94
C ILE A 76 -0.88 14.88 24.35
N LEU A 77 -0.20 15.88 24.92
CA LEU A 77 1.19 16.23 24.60
C LEU A 77 2.12 15.64 25.66
N ASP A 78 2.71 14.49 25.35
CA ASP A 78 3.66 13.80 26.23
C ASP A 78 4.66 12.98 25.40
N CYS A 79 5.94 13.32 25.51
CA CYS A 79 7.05 12.64 24.84
C CYS A 79 7.98 11.90 25.82
N GLU A 80 7.59 11.74 27.08
CA GLU A 80 8.45 11.14 28.12
C GLU A 80 8.32 9.61 28.13
N ASN A 81 9.09 8.94 27.27
CA ASN A 81 9.03 7.47 27.12
C ASN A 81 9.23 6.70 28.43
N GLU A 82 10.14 7.16 29.30
CA GLU A 82 10.37 6.52 30.61
C GLU A 82 9.11 6.55 31.49
N ILE A 83 8.41 7.70 31.52
CA ILE A 83 7.19 7.88 32.31
C ILE A 83 6.03 7.06 31.71
N LEU A 84 5.90 7.07 30.39
CA LEU A 84 4.86 6.35 29.66
C LEU A 84 5.05 4.83 29.77
N SER A 85 6.30 4.35 29.74
CA SER A 85 6.63 2.94 29.92
C SER A 85 6.40 2.48 31.35
N ALA A 86 6.75 3.30 32.35
CA ALA A 86 6.54 2.95 33.76
C ALA A 86 5.04 2.92 34.12
N SER A 87 4.23 3.81 33.54
CA SER A 87 2.82 3.94 33.85
C SER A 87 1.89 3.02 33.05
N GLY A 88 2.28 2.62 31.83
CA GLY A 88 1.43 1.84 30.92
C GLY A 88 0.27 2.64 30.31
N LEU A 89 0.15 3.94 30.62
CA LEU A 89 -1.00 4.77 30.26
C LEU A 89 -1.15 4.96 28.74
N LYS A 90 -0.03 4.97 28.00
CA LYS A 90 -0.06 5.14 26.54
C LYS A 90 -0.83 4.01 25.86
N GLU A 91 -0.55 2.77 26.25
CA GLU A 91 -1.24 1.59 25.71
C GLU A 91 -2.68 1.46 26.23
N GLU A 92 -2.93 1.93 27.46
CA GLU A 92 -4.29 1.98 28.00
C GLU A 92 -5.19 2.96 27.24
N LEU A 93 -4.76 4.22 27.13
CA LEU A 93 -5.56 5.30 26.56
C LEU A 93 -5.66 5.23 25.03
N ARG A 94 -4.71 4.59 24.35
CA ARG A 94 -4.79 4.33 22.89
C ARG A 94 -5.98 3.46 22.47
N LYS A 95 -6.59 2.73 23.42
CA LYS A 95 -7.79 1.93 23.15
C LYS A 95 -9.02 2.79 22.85
N ASP A 96 -9.01 4.06 23.26
CA ASP A 96 -10.08 5.01 22.97
C ASP A 96 -9.73 5.82 21.72
N SER A 97 -10.54 5.69 20.68
CA SER A 97 -10.32 6.35 19.38
C SER A 97 -10.41 7.87 19.43
N ARG A 98 -10.91 8.44 20.52
CA ARG A 98 -11.01 9.90 20.72
C ARG A 98 -9.70 10.52 21.22
N VAL A 99 -8.73 9.71 21.66
CA VAL A 99 -7.44 10.18 22.17
C VAL A 99 -6.46 10.40 21.04
N ILE A 100 -5.99 11.64 20.89
CA ILE A 100 -5.00 12.04 19.90
C ILE A 100 -3.70 12.37 20.62
N TRP A 101 -2.66 11.58 20.35
CA TRP A 101 -1.33 11.77 20.92
C TRP A 101 -0.50 12.72 20.06
N ILE A 102 -0.02 13.80 20.65
CA ILE A 102 0.93 14.72 20.02
C ILE A 102 2.35 14.21 20.29
N ASN A 103 2.80 13.30 19.43
CA ASN A 103 4.06 12.56 19.60
C ASN A 103 5.18 13.21 18.79
N THR A 104 5.80 14.26 19.34
CA THR A 104 6.93 14.98 18.74
C THR A 104 7.89 15.48 19.83
N SER A 105 9.17 15.60 19.49
CA SER A 105 10.20 16.18 20.36
C SER A 105 10.52 17.66 20.03
N SER A 106 9.82 18.24 19.04
CA SER A 106 10.01 19.61 18.57
C SER A 106 8.85 20.52 19.02
N PRO A 107 9.12 21.57 19.81
CA PRO A 107 8.08 22.50 20.27
C PRO A 107 7.32 23.19 19.13
N GLN A 108 8.02 23.50 18.04
CA GLN A 108 7.44 24.10 16.84
C GLN A 108 6.43 23.17 16.17
N ASN A 109 6.76 21.89 16.09
CA ASN A 109 5.90 20.90 15.44
C ASN A 109 4.72 20.51 16.33
N ALA A 110 4.95 20.43 17.65
CA ALA A 110 3.87 20.25 18.61
C ALA A 110 2.85 21.40 18.49
N ALA A 111 3.33 22.64 18.50
CA ALA A 111 2.49 23.82 18.37
C ALA A 111 1.73 23.84 17.03
N ALA A 112 2.39 23.55 15.90
CA ALA A 112 1.77 23.51 14.58
C ALA A 112 0.67 22.43 14.47
N HIS A 113 0.93 21.22 14.98
CA HIS A 113 -0.04 20.13 14.97
C HIS A 113 -1.26 20.46 15.85
N ILE A 114 -1.03 21.03 17.03
CA ILE A 114 -2.11 21.47 17.94
C ILE A 114 -2.94 22.58 17.26
N MET A 115 -2.33 23.56 16.61
CA MET A 115 -3.06 24.61 15.88
C MET A 115 -3.87 24.06 14.69
N GLU A 116 -3.34 23.07 14.00
CA GLU A 116 -4.06 22.38 12.93
C GLU A 116 -5.33 21.69 13.45
N LEU A 117 -5.25 21.04 14.61
CA LEU A 117 -6.40 20.41 15.26
C LEU A 117 -7.42 21.45 15.74
N GLU A 118 -6.95 22.60 16.23
CA GLU A 118 -7.82 23.74 16.58
C GLU A 118 -8.57 24.26 15.34
N SER A 119 -7.88 24.46 14.23
CA SER A 119 -8.47 24.96 12.99
C SER A 119 -9.48 23.98 12.39
N THR A 120 -9.18 22.68 12.43
CA THR A 120 -10.01 21.64 11.80
C THR A 120 -11.30 21.40 12.56
N SER A 121 -11.25 21.48 13.89
CA SER A 121 -12.42 21.25 14.75
C SER A 121 -13.38 22.44 14.84
N GLY A 122 -12.95 23.64 14.43
CA GLY A 122 -13.68 24.88 14.65
C GLY A 122 -13.86 25.26 16.13
N LYS A 123 -13.23 24.53 17.06
CA LYS A 123 -13.27 24.76 18.50
C LYS A 123 -11.88 25.12 19.01
N LYS A 124 -11.83 26.07 19.93
CA LYS A 124 -10.58 26.47 20.59
C LYS A 124 -10.04 25.35 21.47
N ILE A 125 -8.72 25.17 21.45
CA ILE A 125 -8.04 24.24 22.35
C ILE A 125 -7.78 24.94 23.69
N GLN A 126 -7.96 24.20 24.78
CA GLN A 126 -7.61 24.64 26.12
C GLN A 126 -6.48 23.80 26.66
N LEU A 127 -5.39 24.47 27.04
CA LEU A 127 -4.25 23.82 27.70
C LEU A 127 -4.59 23.50 29.16
N LEU A 128 -4.57 22.21 29.48
CA LEU A 128 -4.64 21.66 30.82
C LEU A 128 -3.25 21.19 31.21
N LYS A 129 -2.61 21.94 32.12
CA LYS A 129 -1.17 21.87 32.33
C LYS A 129 -0.82 21.04 33.55
N ASN A 130 0.00 20.00 33.38
CA ASN A 130 0.68 19.37 34.50
C ASN A 130 1.99 20.14 34.80
N PRO A 131 2.10 20.85 35.96
CA PRO A 131 3.27 21.67 36.28
C PRO A 131 4.57 20.87 36.42
N PHE A 132 4.49 19.54 36.60
CA PHE A 132 5.66 18.69 36.60
C PHE A 132 6.33 18.66 35.23
N TYR A 133 5.57 18.45 34.16
CA TYR A 133 6.10 18.37 32.79
C TYR A 133 6.72 19.68 32.31
N LEU A 134 6.09 20.82 32.63
CA LEU A 134 6.64 22.15 32.35
C LEU A 134 8.02 22.38 32.99
N ARG A 135 8.29 21.74 34.14
CA ARG A 135 9.60 21.80 34.83
C ARG A 135 10.55 20.68 34.44
N LEU A 136 10.04 19.63 33.83
CA LEU A 136 10.79 18.44 33.44
C LEU A 136 11.63 18.69 32.20
N SER A 137 11.03 19.34 31.20
CA SER A 137 11.68 19.60 29.91
C SER A 137 11.32 21.00 29.40
N PRO A 138 12.29 21.76 28.88
CA PRO A 138 12.03 23.02 28.18
C PRO A 138 11.07 22.88 27.00
N PHE A 139 10.92 21.66 26.46
CA PHE A 139 10.01 21.34 25.36
C PHE A 139 8.58 21.84 25.65
N TYR A 140 8.00 21.45 26.78
CA TYR A 140 6.59 21.76 27.09
C TYR A 140 6.35 23.26 27.27
N ALA A 141 7.27 23.96 27.94
CA ALA A 141 7.18 25.40 28.12
C ALA A 141 7.37 26.18 26.80
N GLN A 142 8.23 25.68 25.89
CA GLN A 142 8.40 26.27 24.57
C GLN A 142 7.18 26.03 23.68
N THR A 143 6.57 24.84 23.73
CA THR A 143 5.34 24.54 22.98
C THR A 143 4.20 25.44 23.44
N GLU A 144 4.02 25.58 24.75
CA GLU A 144 3.05 26.51 25.33
C GLU A 144 3.26 27.94 24.83
N LYS A 145 4.50 28.43 24.86
CA LYS A 145 4.83 29.77 24.39
C LYS A 145 4.46 29.96 22.92
N LEU A 146 4.76 28.97 22.07
CA LEU A 146 4.45 29.02 20.64
C LEU A 146 2.94 28.98 20.37
N LEU A 147 2.19 28.20 21.17
CA LEU A 147 0.73 28.17 21.10
C LEU A 147 0.11 29.52 21.42
N ILE A 148 0.64 30.21 22.43
CA ILE A 148 0.21 31.56 22.81
C ILE A 148 0.64 32.60 21.75
N GLU A 149 1.88 32.53 21.25
CA GLU A 149 2.42 33.51 20.29
C GLU A 149 1.77 33.46 18.91
N GLN A 150 1.23 32.31 18.52
CA GLN A 150 0.57 32.11 17.22
C GLN A 150 -0.96 32.05 17.34
N GLU A 151 -1.51 32.29 18.53
CA GLU A 151 -2.94 32.40 18.76
C GLU A 151 -3.51 33.52 17.87
N GLY A 152 -4.16 33.13 16.76
CA GLY A 152 -4.72 34.05 15.76
C GLY A 152 -3.96 34.19 14.43
N ARG A 153 -2.91 33.40 14.15
CA ARG A 153 -2.28 33.33 12.82
C ARG A 153 -2.77 32.12 12.02
N THR A 154 -3.49 32.35 10.94
CA THR A 154 -3.88 31.31 9.96
C THR A 154 -2.68 31.00 9.07
N VAL A 155 -2.22 29.74 9.04
CA VAL A 155 -1.22 29.30 8.06
C VAL A 155 -1.89 29.22 6.69
N GLU A 156 -1.63 30.18 5.82
CA GLU A 156 -2.15 30.17 4.45
C GLU A 156 -1.32 29.21 3.59
N PHE A 157 -2.00 28.25 2.95
CA PHE A 157 -1.40 27.37 1.96
C PHE A 157 -1.57 27.99 0.57
N PRO A 158 -0.51 28.09 -0.25
CA PRO A 158 -0.64 28.66 -1.58
C PRO A 158 -1.48 27.75 -2.47
N ILE A 159 -2.53 28.31 -3.05
CA ILE A 159 -3.38 27.65 -4.04
C ILE A 159 -3.08 28.27 -5.40
N TRP A 160 -3.05 27.43 -6.45
CA TRP A 160 -2.90 27.87 -7.84
C TRP A 160 -3.86 27.07 -8.74
N PRO A 161 -4.31 27.65 -9.87
CA PRO A 161 -5.13 26.93 -10.84
C PRO A 161 -4.39 25.70 -11.37
N LYS A 162 -5.06 24.55 -11.39
CA LYS A 162 -4.51 23.30 -11.94
C LYS A 162 -4.86 23.16 -13.42
N PHE A 163 -4.11 22.32 -14.13
CA PHE A 163 -4.33 21.88 -15.50
C PHE A 163 -4.32 23.00 -16.57
N GLN A 164 -3.61 24.11 -16.30
CA GLN A 164 -3.58 25.30 -17.17
C GLN A 164 -2.78 25.14 -18.47
N ASN A 165 -1.80 24.23 -18.49
CA ASN A 165 -0.97 23.95 -19.66
C ASN A 165 -1.41 22.62 -20.28
N GLU A 166 -1.11 22.38 -21.56
CA GLU A 166 -1.40 21.10 -22.24
C GLU A 166 -0.84 19.89 -21.48
N ASN A 167 0.44 19.97 -21.08
CA ASN A 167 1.07 18.98 -20.21
C ASN A 167 1.00 19.43 -18.75
N PRO A 168 0.26 18.72 -17.87
CA PRO A 168 0.25 19.01 -16.45
C PRO A 168 1.57 18.63 -15.78
N ARG A 169 1.88 19.29 -14.67
CA ARG A 169 3.01 19.03 -13.79
C ARG A 169 2.64 17.90 -12.83
N ILE A 170 3.36 16.78 -12.88
CA ILE A 170 3.03 15.59 -12.08
C ILE A 170 4.04 15.40 -10.96
N LEU A 171 3.58 15.37 -9.70
CA LEU A 171 4.41 14.93 -8.59
C LEU A 171 4.28 13.40 -8.43
N LEU A 172 5.34 12.67 -8.73
CA LEU A 172 5.40 11.22 -8.69
C LEU A 172 5.92 10.77 -7.31
N LEU A 173 5.13 9.96 -6.60
CA LEU A 173 5.40 9.52 -5.23
C LEU A 173 5.43 7.99 -5.14
N THR A 174 6.47 7.43 -4.50
CA THR A 174 6.56 5.98 -4.23
C THR A 174 7.38 5.70 -2.97
N SER A 175 7.15 4.57 -2.31
CA SER A 175 7.98 4.05 -1.21
C SER A 175 8.87 2.86 -1.59
N GLN A 176 8.69 2.31 -2.80
CA GLN A 176 9.54 1.36 -3.54
C GLN A 176 8.63 0.52 -4.45
N TYR A 177 8.49 0.91 -5.71
CA TYR A 177 7.83 0.08 -6.71
C TYR A 177 8.45 0.28 -8.07
N PHE A 178 8.75 -0.83 -8.76
CA PHE A 178 9.46 -0.78 -10.03
C PHE A 178 8.70 0.07 -11.04
N LEU A 179 7.39 -0.15 -11.24
CA LEU A 179 6.60 0.52 -12.27
C LEU A 179 6.67 2.04 -12.31
N MET A 180 6.97 2.69 -11.18
CA MET A 180 7.14 4.14 -11.16
C MET A 180 8.29 4.60 -12.08
N GLY A 181 9.33 3.79 -12.26
CA GLY A 181 10.41 4.06 -13.22
C GLY A 181 9.93 4.14 -14.67
N GLU A 182 8.96 3.31 -15.05
CA GLU A 182 8.38 3.32 -16.40
C GLU A 182 7.52 4.56 -16.65
N ILE A 183 6.79 5.02 -15.62
CA ILE A 183 6.04 6.29 -15.65
C ILE A 183 7.00 7.48 -15.76
N VAL A 184 8.08 7.49 -14.98
CA VAL A 184 9.14 8.51 -15.06
C VAL A 184 9.72 8.55 -16.48
N ALA A 185 10.10 7.40 -17.03
CA ALA A 185 10.67 7.30 -18.38
C ALA A 185 9.68 7.79 -19.45
N ALA A 186 8.40 7.43 -19.33
CA ALA A 186 7.33 7.90 -20.22
C ALA A 186 7.10 9.41 -20.14
N CYS A 187 7.14 10.00 -18.93
CA CYS A 187 7.05 11.44 -18.75
C CYS A 187 8.26 12.15 -19.37
N GLN A 188 9.47 11.62 -19.20
CA GLN A 188 10.69 12.16 -19.80
C GLN A 188 10.62 12.16 -21.34
N ARG A 189 10.25 11.02 -21.95
CA ARG A 189 10.12 10.89 -23.42
C ARG A 189 9.10 11.87 -24.01
N GLN A 190 8.01 12.11 -23.30
CA GLN A 190 6.92 12.96 -23.76
C GLN A 190 7.05 14.44 -23.37
N GLY A 191 8.11 14.81 -22.65
CA GLY A 191 8.29 16.17 -22.15
C GLY A 191 7.21 16.60 -21.15
N VAL A 192 6.60 15.65 -20.43
CA VAL A 192 5.65 15.94 -19.36
C VAL A 192 6.44 16.40 -18.13
N PRO A 193 6.22 17.63 -17.63
CA PRO A 193 6.93 18.10 -16.45
C PRO A 193 6.61 17.22 -15.25
N HIS A 194 7.64 16.67 -14.60
CA HIS A 194 7.46 15.81 -13.44
C HIS A 194 8.54 16.03 -12.40
N MET A 195 8.20 15.74 -11.15
CA MET A 195 9.14 15.65 -10.03
C MET A 195 8.94 14.29 -9.37
N PHE A 196 10.04 13.56 -9.14
CA PHE A 196 10.00 12.23 -8.54
C PHE A 196 10.51 12.25 -7.11
N ILE A 197 9.72 11.69 -6.18
CA ILE A 197 10.07 11.52 -4.78
C ILE A 197 9.97 10.05 -4.41
N ASN A 198 11.12 9.46 -4.06
CA ASN A 198 11.18 8.16 -3.39
C ASN A 198 11.25 8.37 -1.87
N MET A 199 10.29 7.81 -1.16
CA MET A 199 10.14 7.90 0.30
C MET A 199 11.03 6.91 1.05
N ASP A 200 11.66 5.97 0.33
CA ASP A 200 12.37 4.80 0.86
C ASP A 200 11.44 3.88 1.67
N ALA A 201 11.71 2.57 1.70
CA ALA A 201 10.86 1.59 2.39
C ALA A 201 11.03 1.60 3.93
N LYS A 202 11.65 2.64 4.50
CA LYS A 202 11.85 2.77 5.95
C LYS A 202 10.79 3.70 6.52
N GLU A 203 10.35 3.40 7.73
CA GLU A 203 9.54 4.35 8.51
C GLU A 203 10.28 5.69 8.58
N MET A 204 9.59 6.75 8.14
CA MET A 204 10.13 8.09 8.14
C MET A 204 9.33 8.91 9.16
N GLU A 205 10.04 9.71 9.95
CA GLU A 205 9.41 10.60 10.92
C GLU A 205 8.40 11.52 10.23
N LEU A 206 7.22 11.68 10.83
CA LEU A 206 6.10 12.45 10.29
C LEU A 206 6.50 13.87 9.88
N GLU A 207 7.37 14.50 10.66
CA GLU A 207 7.84 15.87 10.39
C GLU A 207 8.69 15.94 9.14
N GLN A 208 9.56 14.96 8.93
CA GLN A 208 10.39 14.85 7.75
C GLN A 208 9.52 14.56 6.52
N PHE A 209 8.46 13.76 6.68
CA PHE A 209 7.45 13.51 5.65
C PHE A 209 6.77 14.79 5.19
N VAL A 210 6.13 15.49 6.13
CA VAL A 210 5.37 16.70 5.83
C VAL A 210 6.28 17.78 5.26
N ALA A 211 7.48 17.98 5.82
CA ALA A 211 8.42 18.99 5.34
C ALA A 211 8.90 18.68 3.91
N ARG A 212 9.25 17.43 3.61
CA ARG A 212 9.74 17.01 2.29
C ARG A 212 8.67 17.18 1.22
N ILE A 213 7.46 16.69 1.48
CA ILE A 213 6.33 16.79 0.53
C ILE A 213 5.90 18.26 0.36
N SER A 214 5.79 19.02 1.45
CA SER A 214 5.43 20.45 1.38
C SER A 214 6.46 21.26 0.61
N ALA A 215 7.76 21.02 0.81
CA ALA A 215 8.83 21.70 0.07
C ALA A 215 8.75 21.40 -1.43
N ALA A 216 8.50 20.14 -1.79
CA ALA A 216 8.33 19.74 -3.17
C ALA A 216 7.08 20.37 -3.80
N ILE A 217 5.94 20.35 -3.11
CA ILE A 217 4.69 20.96 -3.58
C ILE A 217 4.88 22.47 -3.80
N ASN A 218 5.50 23.19 -2.87
CA ASN A 218 5.71 24.62 -2.99
C ASN A 218 6.68 25.00 -4.13
N THR A 219 7.74 24.21 -4.30
CA THR A 219 8.77 24.45 -5.32
C THR A 219 8.28 24.06 -6.71
N PHE A 220 7.67 22.88 -6.82
CA PHE A 220 7.28 22.30 -8.09
C PHE A 220 5.86 22.66 -8.52
N ARG A 221 5.00 23.14 -7.62
CA ARG A 221 3.61 23.52 -7.92
C ARG A 221 2.89 22.52 -8.86
N PRO A 222 2.78 21.23 -8.46
CA PRO A 222 2.16 20.22 -9.30
C PRO A 222 0.69 20.53 -9.61
N ASP A 223 0.18 19.94 -10.68
CA ASP A 223 -1.24 19.91 -11.00
C ASP A 223 -1.94 18.77 -10.25
N PHE A 224 -1.25 17.65 -10.04
CA PHE A 224 -1.72 16.51 -9.25
C PHE A 224 -0.55 15.65 -8.74
N VAL A 225 -0.82 14.79 -7.76
CA VAL A 225 0.11 13.78 -7.25
C VAL A 225 -0.26 12.41 -7.82
N LEU A 226 0.73 11.61 -8.21
CA LEU A 226 0.52 10.25 -8.73
C LEU A 226 1.34 9.23 -7.93
N THR A 227 0.68 8.16 -7.51
CA THR A 227 1.26 6.98 -6.87
C THR A 227 0.80 5.69 -7.58
N VAL A 228 1.58 4.61 -7.44
CA VAL A 228 1.25 3.26 -7.91
C VAL A 228 0.98 2.37 -6.70
N ASN A 229 -0.10 1.58 -6.73
CA ASN A 229 -0.54 0.71 -5.64
C ASN A 229 -0.69 1.42 -4.28
N HIS A 230 -0.98 2.73 -4.29
CA HIS A 230 -1.03 3.56 -3.09
C HIS A 230 0.29 3.60 -2.29
N LEU A 231 1.41 3.21 -2.89
CA LEU A 231 2.70 3.18 -2.21
C LEU A 231 3.24 4.60 -2.02
N GLY A 232 3.64 4.91 -0.79
CA GLY A 232 4.02 6.26 -0.38
C GLY A 232 2.86 7.11 0.15
N VAL A 233 1.63 6.57 0.13
CA VAL A 233 0.52 7.10 0.91
C VAL A 233 0.55 6.45 2.29
N ASP A 234 0.38 7.24 3.34
CA ASP A 234 0.35 6.76 4.73
C ASP A 234 -1.06 6.26 5.11
N GLN A 235 -1.19 5.38 6.10
CA GLN A 235 -2.50 4.84 6.51
C GLN A 235 -3.28 5.84 7.37
N GLU A 236 -2.55 6.74 8.02
CA GLU A 236 -3.02 7.74 8.97
C GLU A 236 -3.74 8.93 8.28
N GLY A 237 -3.60 9.08 6.96
CA GLY A 237 -4.26 10.12 6.16
C GLY A 237 -3.54 11.48 6.17
N VAL A 238 -2.28 11.54 6.62
CA VAL A 238 -1.41 12.72 6.66
C VAL A 238 -1.22 13.29 5.26
N LEU A 239 -0.86 12.46 4.27
CA LEU A 239 -0.67 12.90 2.89
C LEU A 239 -1.95 13.51 2.35
N ASN A 240 -3.09 12.83 2.49
CA ASN A 240 -4.36 13.32 1.98
C ASN A 240 -4.76 14.64 2.63
N THR A 241 -4.55 14.77 3.95
CA THR A 241 -4.79 16.02 4.69
C THR A 241 -3.91 17.14 4.13
N LEU A 242 -2.63 16.85 3.86
CA LEU A 242 -1.71 17.80 3.27
C LEU A 242 -2.15 18.21 1.85
N LEU A 243 -2.48 17.25 0.99
CA LEU A 243 -2.92 17.52 -0.38
C LEU A 243 -4.23 18.31 -0.42
N HIS A 244 -5.16 18.05 0.50
CA HIS A 244 -6.40 18.81 0.64
C HIS A 244 -6.13 20.29 0.92
N LYS A 245 -5.16 20.61 1.79
CA LYS A 245 -4.76 22.01 2.09
C LYS A 245 -4.24 22.75 0.84
N PHE A 246 -3.56 22.06 -0.08
CA PHE A 246 -3.09 22.64 -1.34
C PHE A 246 -4.10 22.54 -2.51
N GLN A 247 -5.29 22.00 -2.25
CA GLN A 247 -6.28 21.63 -3.27
C GLN A 247 -5.66 20.82 -4.41
N LEU A 248 -4.83 19.84 -4.04
CA LEU A 248 -4.16 18.94 -4.96
C LEU A 248 -4.88 17.60 -5.05
N PRO A 249 -5.29 17.17 -6.25
CA PRO A 249 -5.85 15.85 -6.42
C PRO A 249 -4.77 14.76 -6.36
N LEU A 250 -5.15 13.60 -5.84
CA LEU A 250 -4.35 12.38 -5.79
C LEU A 250 -4.83 11.40 -6.86
N ALA A 251 -3.92 10.93 -7.69
CA ALA A 251 -4.11 9.80 -8.59
C ALA A 251 -3.43 8.56 -8.00
N SER A 252 -4.16 7.47 -7.83
CA SER A 252 -3.60 6.17 -7.43
C SER A 252 -3.85 5.12 -8.51
N TRP A 253 -2.79 4.69 -9.17
CA TRP A 253 -2.84 3.62 -10.17
C TRP A 253 -2.51 2.27 -9.57
N PHE A 254 -3.54 1.45 -9.38
CA PHE A 254 -3.40 0.07 -8.97
C PHE A 254 -3.02 -0.80 -10.16
N VAL A 255 -2.02 -1.63 -9.92
CA VAL A 255 -1.51 -2.70 -10.79
C VAL A 255 -1.44 -4.05 -10.05
N ASP A 256 -1.81 -4.04 -8.77
CA ASP A 256 -2.11 -5.18 -7.89
C ASP A 256 -3.45 -4.95 -7.19
N ASN A 257 -4.08 -6.02 -6.66
CA ASN A 257 -5.48 -6.00 -6.23
C ASN A 257 -5.74 -4.88 -5.21
N PRO A 258 -6.53 -3.84 -5.57
CA PRO A 258 -6.75 -2.71 -4.67
C PRO A 258 -7.45 -3.16 -3.39
N LEU A 259 -8.25 -4.23 -3.45
CA LEU A 259 -8.94 -4.79 -2.29
C LEU A 259 -7.99 -5.49 -1.32
N LEU A 260 -6.75 -5.81 -1.74
CA LEU A 260 -5.70 -6.32 -0.85
C LEU A 260 -4.84 -5.22 -0.23
N ILE A 261 -5.11 -3.95 -0.57
CA ILE A 261 -4.32 -2.80 -0.16
C ILE A 261 -5.20 -1.80 0.61
N LEU A 262 -6.24 -1.29 -0.05
CA LEU A 262 -7.10 -0.21 0.43
C LEU A 262 -7.81 -0.45 1.77
N PRO A 263 -8.21 -1.67 2.18
CA PRO A 263 -8.83 -1.87 3.49
C PRO A 263 -7.96 -1.44 4.69
N LEU A 264 -6.64 -1.30 4.50
CA LEU A 264 -5.73 -0.80 5.53
C LEU A 264 -5.68 0.74 5.62
N TYR A 265 -6.30 1.46 4.68
CA TYR A 265 -6.24 2.91 4.56
C TYR A 265 -7.59 3.54 4.96
N GLN A 266 -8.00 3.30 6.21
CA GLN A 266 -9.36 3.43 6.77
C GLN A 266 -10.11 4.76 6.53
N ALA A 267 -9.50 5.82 5.98
CA ALA A 267 -10.08 7.16 5.86
C ALA A 267 -9.91 7.85 4.48
N GLN A 268 -9.61 7.12 3.40
CA GLN A 268 -9.08 7.75 2.17
C GLN A 268 -9.97 7.76 0.93
N ALA A 269 -11.21 7.30 1.03
CA ALA A 269 -12.22 7.54 0.00
C ALA A 269 -12.62 9.03 0.02
N ASN A 270 -11.83 9.84 -0.68
CA ASN A 270 -12.00 11.29 -0.80
C ASN A 270 -12.43 11.64 -2.23
N GLU A 271 -13.28 12.65 -2.39
CA GLU A 271 -13.65 13.26 -3.67
C GLU A 271 -12.43 13.76 -4.48
N ASN A 272 -11.31 14.05 -3.80
CA ASN A 272 -10.03 14.46 -4.40
C ASN A 272 -9.10 13.30 -4.74
N THR A 273 -9.57 12.04 -4.63
CA THR A 273 -8.81 10.86 -5.02
C THR A 273 -9.39 10.22 -6.27
N THR A 274 -8.56 10.04 -7.29
CA THR A 274 -8.87 9.34 -8.52
C THR A 274 -8.17 7.99 -8.54
N ILE A 275 -8.94 6.93 -8.74
CA ILE A 275 -8.46 5.56 -8.78
C ILE A 275 -8.35 5.11 -10.23
N PHE A 276 -7.17 4.59 -10.58
CA PHE A 276 -6.97 3.84 -11.82
C PHE A 276 -6.78 2.38 -11.45
N THR A 277 -7.52 1.47 -12.07
CA THR A 277 -7.37 0.01 -11.85
C THR A 277 -7.05 -0.67 -13.18
N TRP A 278 -6.05 -1.54 -13.20
CA TRP A 278 -5.76 -2.38 -14.37
C TRP A 278 -6.78 -3.49 -14.59
N ASP A 279 -7.52 -3.86 -13.53
CA ASP A 279 -8.58 -4.86 -13.55
C ASP A 279 -9.95 -4.18 -13.50
N ALA A 280 -10.73 -4.30 -14.58
CA ALA A 280 -12.05 -3.69 -14.71
C ALA A 280 -13.08 -4.27 -13.73
N ASP A 281 -12.89 -5.52 -13.29
CA ASP A 281 -13.83 -6.19 -12.37
C ASP A 281 -13.79 -5.60 -10.95
N ARG A 282 -12.80 -4.76 -10.67
CA ARG A 282 -12.65 -4.08 -9.38
C ARG A 282 -13.45 -2.79 -9.30
N MET A 283 -13.94 -2.26 -10.42
CA MET A 283 -14.59 -0.94 -10.43
C MET A 283 -15.81 -0.87 -9.51
N ASP A 284 -16.67 -1.89 -9.48
CA ASP A 284 -17.85 -1.89 -8.62
C ASP A 284 -17.51 -2.02 -7.14
N SER A 285 -16.52 -2.85 -6.79
CA SER A 285 -16.03 -2.93 -5.41
C SER A 285 -15.42 -1.60 -4.96
N LEU A 286 -14.68 -0.91 -5.82
CA LEU A 286 -14.14 0.41 -5.54
C LEU A 286 -15.24 1.46 -5.34
N ARG A 287 -16.33 1.41 -6.13
CA ARG A 287 -17.50 2.28 -5.91
C ARG A 287 -18.16 2.02 -4.57
N LYS A 288 -18.32 0.74 -4.18
CA LYS A 288 -18.84 0.34 -2.86
C LYS A 288 -17.97 0.84 -1.71
N MET A 289 -16.66 1.02 -1.93
CA MET A 289 -15.73 1.63 -0.97
C MET A 289 -15.83 3.17 -0.92
N GLY A 290 -16.69 3.80 -1.73
CA GLY A 290 -16.92 5.25 -1.72
C GLY A 290 -16.10 6.05 -2.74
N PHE A 291 -15.33 5.41 -3.62
CA PHE A 291 -14.60 6.12 -4.68
C PHE A 291 -15.53 6.46 -5.84
N ASN A 292 -15.58 7.74 -6.21
CA ASN A 292 -16.46 8.23 -7.28
C ASN A 292 -15.74 8.42 -8.62
N LYS A 293 -14.42 8.66 -8.59
CA LYS A 293 -13.58 8.91 -9.77
C LYS A 293 -12.72 7.68 -10.05
N ILE A 294 -13.30 6.70 -10.74
CA ILE A 294 -12.63 5.42 -11.04
C ILE A 294 -12.51 5.23 -12.55
N PHE A 295 -11.30 4.92 -13.01
CA PHE A 295 -11.01 4.65 -14.42
C PHE A 295 -10.32 3.29 -14.59
N HIS A 296 -10.64 2.57 -15.65
CA HIS A 296 -9.88 1.40 -16.06
C HIS A 296 -8.63 1.86 -16.82
N LEU A 297 -7.45 1.43 -16.36
CA LEU A 297 -6.17 1.73 -16.99
C LEU A 297 -5.29 0.47 -16.97
N PRO A 298 -5.25 -0.31 -18.05
CA PRO A 298 -4.48 -1.55 -18.11
C PRO A 298 -2.98 -1.27 -18.05
N LEU A 299 -2.19 -2.31 -17.82
CA LEU A 299 -0.73 -2.25 -17.92
C LEU A 299 -0.27 -1.87 -19.35
N GLY A 300 1.02 -1.63 -19.51
CA GLY A 300 1.67 -1.38 -20.79
C GLY A 300 3.12 -1.82 -20.75
N THR A 301 3.92 -1.45 -21.74
CA THR A 301 5.37 -1.73 -21.75
C THR A 301 6.18 -0.47 -22.03
N ASP A 302 7.43 -0.41 -21.57
CA ASP A 302 8.39 0.56 -22.06
C ASP A 302 9.07 0.03 -23.33
N GLN A 303 8.66 0.62 -24.45
CA GLN A 303 9.12 0.26 -25.78
C GLN A 303 10.60 0.57 -26.03
N THR A 304 11.26 1.31 -25.15
CA THR A 304 12.70 1.61 -25.21
C THR A 304 13.53 0.66 -24.35
N ARG A 305 12.88 -0.07 -23.43
CA ARG A 305 13.52 -1.08 -22.59
C ARG A 305 13.34 -2.48 -23.18
N PHE A 306 12.12 -2.87 -23.49
CA PHE A 306 11.81 -4.16 -24.11
C PHE A 306 11.96 -4.07 -25.62
N LEU A 307 13.21 -3.90 -26.06
CA LEU A 307 13.58 -3.81 -27.47
C LEU A 307 13.88 -5.19 -28.06
N PRO A 308 13.58 -5.41 -29.35
CA PRO A 308 14.05 -6.60 -30.04
C PRO A 308 15.56 -6.75 -29.99
N SER A 309 16.03 -7.94 -29.59
CA SER A 309 17.45 -8.31 -29.70
C SER A 309 17.70 -9.12 -30.98
N LYS A 310 18.97 -9.18 -31.41
CA LYS A 310 19.42 -10.10 -32.48
C LYS A 310 19.65 -11.50 -31.90
N GLY A 311 18.65 -12.05 -31.20
CA GLY A 311 18.72 -13.35 -30.54
C GLY A 311 19.16 -13.28 -29.06
N CYS A 312 19.35 -14.46 -28.48
CA CYS A 312 19.72 -14.58 -27.07
C CYS A 312 21.14 -14.07 -26.82
N THR A 313 21.30 -13.09 -25.93
CA THR A 313 22.61 -12.54 -25.57
C THR A 313 23.33 -13.37 -24.50
N GLU A 314 22.61 -14.21 -23.77
CA GLU A 314 23.12 -15.01 -22.65
C GLU A 314 22.83 -16.50 -22.93
N SER A 315 23.80 -17.23 -23.47
CA SER A 315 23.58 -18.61 -23.94
C SER A 315 23.01 -19.57 -22.89
N LYS A 316 23.27 -19.32 -21.60
CA LYS A 316 22.71 -20.07 -20.47
C LYS A 316 21.19 -19.93 -20.29
N TRP A 317 20.58 -18.92 -20.91
CA TRP A 317 19.13 -18.69 -20.90
C TRP A 317 18.43 -19.24 -22.15
N ALA A 318 19.19 -19.70 -23.14
CA ALA A 318 18.65 -20.21 -24.38
C ALA A 318 17.91 -21.54 -24.14
N GLN A 319 16.59 -21.52 -24.33
CA GLN A 319 15.70 -22.64 -24.01
C GLN A 319 14.54 -22.71 -24.99
N ASP A 320 13.96 -23.88 -25.17
CA ASP A 320 12.77 -24.01 -26.02
C ASP A 320 11.55 -23.38 -25.35
N ILE A 321 11.40 -23.60 -24.05
CA ILE A 321 10.31 -23.06 -23.24
C ILE A 321 10.84 -22.54 -21.91
N SER A 322 10.37 -21.36 -21.51
CA SER A 322 10.63 -20.82 -20.18
C SER A 322 9.37 -20.34 -19.50
N PHE A 323 9.38 -20.34 -18.17
CA PHE A 323 8.35 -19.75 -17.34
C PHE A 323 9.00 -18.83 -16.32
N VAL A 324 8.48 -17.60 -16.17
CA VAL A 324 8.97 -16.63 -15.18
C VAL A 324 7.87 -16.33 -14.18
N GLY A 325 8.00 -16.80 -12.93
CA GLY A 325 7.03 -16.51 -11.89
C GLY A 325 7.36 -17.11 -10.54
N ASN A 326 6.97 -16.41 -9.48
CA ASN A 326 7.09 -16.90 -8.11
C ASN A 326 6.17 -18.13 -7.91
N SER A 327 6.64 -19.14 -7.18
CA SER A 327 5.92 -20.35 -6.80
C SER A 327 4.75 -20.06 -5.84
N MET A 328 4.79 -18.92 -5.15
CA MET A 328 3.92 -18.51 -4.04
C MET A 328 4.10 -19.32 -2.76
N VAL A 329 4.94 -20.36 -2.70
CA VAL A 329 5.10 -21.23 -1.51
C VAL A 329 5.41 -20.41 -0.26
N HIS A 330 6.48 -19.62 -0.30
CA HIS A 330 6.92 -18.82 0.85
C HIS A 330 5.97 -17.68 1.18
N LYS A 331 5.38 -17.06 0.15
CA LYS A 331 4.45 -15.94 0.31
C LYS A 331 3.15 -16.41 0.96
N THR A 332 2.61 -17.53 0.51
CA THR A 332 1.42 -18.18 1.08
C THR A 332 1.67 -18.62 2.52
N ALA A 333 2.81 -19.24 2.80
CA ALA A 333 3.19 -19.63 4.18
C ALA A 333 3.21 -18.42 5.14
N ARG A 334 3.84 -17.30 4.74
CA ARG A 334 3.84 -16.06 5.54
C ARG A 334 2.43 -15.50 5.77
N ARG A 335 1.52 -15.64 4.80
CA ARG A 335 0.12 -15.21 4.97
C ARG A 335 -0.68 -16.11 5.90
N MET A 336 -0.42 -17.41 5.88
CA MET A 336 -0.96 -18.36 6.86
C MET A 336 -0.57 -17.96 8.28
N GLU A 337 0.71 -17.69 8.50
CA GLU A 337 1.24 -17.21 9.79
C GLU A 337 0.62 -15.87 10.22
N ALA A 338 0.48 -14.93 9.30
CA ALA A 338 -0.11 -13.61 9.59
C ALA A 338 -1.62 -13.67 9.88
N ALA A 339 -2.36 -14.54 9.19
CA ALA A 339 -3.79 -14.72 9.40
C ALA A 339 -4.09 -15.37 10.77
N ARG A 340 -3.19 -16.25 11.24
CA ARG A 340 -3.34 -17.03 12.48
C ARG A 340 -4.70 -17.74 12.56
N ILE A 341 -5.12 -18.37 11.45
CA ILE A 341 -6.37 -19.12 11.43
C ILE A 341 -6.27 -20.39 12.28
N SER A 342 -7.40 -20.83 12.82
CA SER A 342 -7.53 -22.02 13.67
C SER A 342 -8.84 -22.73 13.35
N GLY A 343 -9.11 -23.88 13.97
CA GLY A 343 -10.41 -24.55 13.86
C GLY A 343 -10.72 -25.02 12.44
N LEU A 344 -12.02 -25.01 12.10
CA LEU A 344 -12.50 -25.51 10.82
C LEU A 344 -11.97 -24.66 9.65
N LEU A 345 -11.75 -23.37 9.85
CA LEU A 345 -11.17 -22.47 8.85
C LEU A 345 -9.74 -22.89 8.49
N ALA A 346 -8.93 -23.29 9.47
CA ALA A 346 -7.58 -23.81 9.25
C ALA A 346 -7.55 -25.20 8.60
N GLU A 347 -8.56 -26.02 8.86
CA GLU A 347 -8.70 -27.34 8.23
C GLU A 347 -9.12 -27.22 6.76
N LYS A 348 -10.02 -26.28 6.44
CA LYS A 348 -10.65 -26.16 5.12
C LYS A 348 -10.04 -25.11 4.19
N TYR A 349 -9.13 -24.23 4.63
CA TYR A 349 -8.67 -23.11 3.77
C TYR A 349 -8.12 -23.53 2.40
N LYS A 350 -7.48 -24.71 2.29
CA LYS A 350 -6.99 -25.23 1.00
C LYS A 350 -8.14 -25.66 0.10
N GLU A 351 -9.15 -26.33 0.64
CA GLU A 351 -10.37 -26.68 -0.08
C GLU A 351 -11.07 -25.41 -0.58
N VAL A 352 -11.19 -24.40 0.28
CA VAL A 352 -11.73 -23.08 -0.08
C VAL A 352 -10.91 -22.44 -1.20
N ALA A 353 -9.58 -22.43 -1.08
CA ALA A 353 -8.70 -21.85 -2.09
C ALA A 353 -8.79 -22.57 -3.44
N HIS A 354 -8.89 -23.90 -3.42
CA HIS A 354 -9.06 -24.70 -4.61
C HIS A 354 -10.35 -24.32 -5.36
N THR A 355 -11.49 -24.44 -4.69
CA THR A 355 -12.80 -24.12 -5.27
C THR A 355 -12.92 -22.64 -5.64
N PHE A 356 -12.32 -21.74 -4.85
CA PHE A 356 -12.22 -20.32 -5.18
C PHE A 356 -11.46 -20.12 -6.49
N GLY A 357 -10.36 -20.84 -6.71
CA GLY A 357 -9.55 -20.74 -7.92
C GLY A 357 -10.27 -21.21 -9.19
N GLU A 358 -11.19 -22.17 -9.07
CA GLU A 358 -12.00 -22.68 -10.18
C GLU A 358 -13.21 -21.79 -10.50
N GLY A 359 -13.72 -21.05 -9.51
CA GLY A 359 -14.87 -20.17 -9.66
C GLY A 359 -14.57 -18.81 -10.31
N ASN A 360 -15.62 -18.03 -10.58
CA ASN A 360 -15.51 -16.66 -11.11
C ASN A 360 -15.68 -15.56 -10.06
N GLU A 361 -15.98 -15.92 -8.80
CA GLU A 361 -16.10 -14.95 -7.71
C GLU A 361 -14.74 -14.34 -7.38
N HIS A 362 -14.69 -13.03 -7.17
CA HIS A 362 -13.46 -12.29 -6.93
C HIS A 362 -13.25 -11.90 -5.46
N SER A 363 -14.33 -11.85 -4.67
CA SER A 363 -14.33 -11.58 -3.24
C SER A 363 -14.27 -12.90 -2.48
N VAL A 364 -13.21 -13.12 -1.71
CA VAL A 364 -13.10 -14.31 -0.84
C VAL A 364 -14.24 -14.33 0.17
N VAL A 365 -14.65 -13.17 0.69
CA VAL A 365 -15.75 -13.06 1.64
C VAL A 365 -17.07 -13.51 1.02
N THR A 366 -17.43 -12.95 -0.13
CA THR A 366 -18.66 -13.30 -0.85
C THR A 366 -18.65 -14.77 -1.28
N PHE A 367 -17.48 -15.29 -1.63
CA PHE A 367 -17.30 -16.70 -1.95
C PHE A 367 -17.57 -17.61 -0.75
N LEU A 368 -17.05 -17.28 0.45
CA LEU A 368 -17.33 -18.01 1.68
C LEU A 368 -18.82 -17.97 2.02
N GLU A 369 -19.44 -16.80 1.99
CA GLU A 369 -20.87 -16.64 2.28
C GLU A 369 -21.75 -17.54 1.39
N SER A 370 -21.36 -17.70 0.13
CA SER A 370 -22.15 -18.45 -0.86
C SER A 370 -21.87 -19.95 -0.86
N ASN A 371 -20.62 -20.37 -0.62
CA ASN A 371 -20.18 -21.76 -0.83
C ASN A 371 -19.77 -22.49 0.45
N TYR A 372 -19.41 -21.74 1.49
CA TYR A 372 -18.93 -22.25 2.78
C TYR A 372 -19.53 -21.45 3.95
N PRO A 373 -20.86 -21.30 4.05
CA PRO A 373 -21.50 -20.49 5.08
C PRO A 373 -21.16 -20.95 6.50
N GLU A 374 -20.80 -22.21 6.70
CA GLU A 374 -20.32 -22.77 7.97
C GLU A 374 -18.98 -22.18 8.42
N LEU A 375 -18.17 -21.64 7.50
CA LEU A 375 -16.87 -21.02 7.81
C LEU A 375 -16.98 -19.53 8.14
N VAL A 376 -18.09 -18.88 7.79
CA VAL A 376 -18.29 -17.43 7.98
C VAL A 376 -18.15 -17.03 9.46
N PRO A 377 -18.69 -17.76 10.46
CA PRO A 377 -18.50 -17.39 11.86
C PRO A 377 -17.03 -17.39 12.31
N GLU A 378 -16.22 -18.35 11.84
CA GLU A 378 -14.79 -18.40 12.17
C GLU A 378 -14.00 -17.30 11.46
N TYR A 379 -14.36 -16.99 10.20
CA TYR A 379 -13.80 -15.86 9.46
C TYR A 379 -14.11 -14.52 10.15
N GLU A 380 -15.36 -14.31 10.57
CA GLU A 380 -15.77 -13.12 11.32
C GLU A 380 -15.09 -13.03 12.69
N GLY A 381 -14.71 -14.17 13.28
CA GLY A 381 -13.87 -14.25 14.46
C GLY A 381 -12.44 -13.70 14.30
N LEU A 382 -11.98 -13.42 13.08
CA LEU A 382 -10.72 -12.71 12.80
C LEU A 382 -10.89 -11.20 13.04
N VAL A 383 -11.13 -10.78 14.27
CA VAL A 383 -11.53 -9.39 14.62
C VAL A 383 -10.52 -8.32 14.15
N ILE A 384 -9.25 -8.66 14.01
CA ILE A 384 -8.19 -7.72 13.57
C ILE A 384 -8.22 -7.60 12.03
N PRO A 385 -8.41 -6.40 11.44
CA PRO A 385 -8.49 -6.22 9.98
C PRO A 385 -7.31 -6.82 9.20
N HIS A 386 -6.09 -6.67 9.72
CA HIS A 386 -4.90 -7.27 9.11
C HIS A 386 -4.97 -8.81 9.02
N ARG A 387 -5.65 -9.48 9.96
CA ARG A 387 -5.83 -10.94 9.94
C ARG A 387 -6.84 -11.36 8.89
N LYS A 388 -7.98 -10.66 8.76
CA LYS A 388 -8.94 -10.89 7.67
C LYS A 388 -8.27 -10.74 6.32
N LEU A 389 -7.58 -9.62 6.11
CA LEU A 389 -6.86 -9.35 4.87
C LEU A 389 -5.77 -10.39 4.58
N ALA A 390 -5.05 -10.83 5.61
CA ALA A 390 -4.06 -11.91 5.48
C ALA A 390 -4.70 -13.23 5.08
N PHE A 391 -5.88 -13.56 5.61
CA PHE A 391 -6.64 -14.75 5.23
C PHE A 391 -7.17 -14.68 3.79
N GLU A 392 -7.77 -13.55 3.39
CA GLU A 392 -8.22 -13.37 2.02
C GLU A 392 -7.05 -13.48 1.02
N THR A 393 -5.92 -12.87 1.37
CA THR A 393 -4.68 -12.99 0.58
C THR A 393 -4.16 -14.44 0.56
N LEU A 394 -4.23 -15.17 1.67
CA LEU A 394 -3.85 -16.58 1.77
C LEU A 394 -4.65 -17.42 0.78
N VAL A 395 -5.98 -17.27 0.75
CA VAL A 395 -6.86 -18.02 -0.15
C VAL A 395 -6.50 -17.74 -1.62
N ILE A 396 -6.36 -16.47 -1.99
CA ILE A 396 -6.03 -16.07 -3.38
C ILE A 396 -4.64 -16.57 -3.80
N TRP A 397 -3.66 -16.51 -2.90
CA TRP A 397 -2.28 -16.93 -3.19
C TRP A 397 -2.12 -18.44 -3.20
N GLN A 398 -2.87 -19.17 -2.35
CA GLN A 398 -2.98 -20.62 -2.42
C GLN A 398 -3.64 -21.06 -3.73
N ALA A 399 -4.75 -20.43 -4.14
CA ALA A 399 -5.38 -20.69 -5.44
C ALA A 399 -4.42 -20.40 -6.61
N THR A 400 -3.65 -19.32 -6.51
CA THR A 400 -2.63 -18.98 -7.51
C THR A 400 -1.52 -20.03 -7.58
N LEU A 401 -1.03 -20.51 -6.42
CA LEU A 401 -0.02 -21.57 -6.34
C LEU A 401 -0.50 -22.82 -7.06
N GLU A 402 -1.70 -23.30 -6.72
CA GLU A 402 -2.27 -24.52 -7.27
C GLU A 402 -2.48 -24.42 -8.79
N TYR A 403 -3.14 -23.36 -9.25
CA TYR A 403 -3.36 -23.13 -10.68
C TYR A 403 -2.04 -23.05 -11.45
N ARG A 404 -1.08 -22.28 -10.94
CA ARG A 404 0.23 -22.10 -11.57
C ARG A 404 1.00 -23.40 -11.64
N LEU A 405 1.01 -24.19 -10.57
CA LEU A 405 1.65 -25.49 -10.54
C LEU A 405 1.01 -26.43 -11.57
N SER A 406 -0.33 -26.45 -11.65
CA SER A 406 -1.06 -27.25 -12.64
C SER A 406 -0.71 -26.86 -14.07
N CYS A 407 -0.62 -25.57 -14.39
CA CYS A 407 -0.17 -25.10 -15.70
C CYS A 407 1.28 -25.49 -16.01
N VAL A 408 2.20 -25.24 -15.08
CA VAL A 408 3.63 -25.54 -15.26
C VAL A 408 3.87 -27.03 -15.45
N LYS A 409 3.14 -27.89 -14.73
CA LYS A 409 3.22 -29.35 -14.92
C LYS A 409 2.94 -29.79 -16.35
N GLN A 410 2.05 -29.10 -17.07
CA GLN A 410 1.75 -29.40 -18.48
C GLN A 410 2.92 -29.07 -19.43
N THR A 411 3.93 -28.33 -18.97
CA THR A 411 5.10 -27.97 -19.77
C THR A 411 6.30 -28.90 -19.55
N LEU A 412 6.29 -29.74 -18.49
CA LEU A 412 7.44 -30.55 -18.07
C LEU A 412 7.94 -31.53 -19.15
N GLY A 413 7.06 -32.01 -20.03
CA GLY A 413 7.45 -32.86 -21.16
C GLY A 413 8.38 -32.19 -22.18
N PHE A 414 8.57 -30.87 -22.08
CA PHE A 414 9.38 -30.05 -22.98
C PHE A 414 10.63 -29.46 -22.30
N ASN A 415 11.00 -29.95 -21.10
CA ASN A 415 12.16 -29.50 -20.32
C ASN A 415 12.22 -27.96 -20.11
N PRO A 416 11.19 -27.35 -19.49
CA PRO A 416 11.13 -25.92 -19.29
C PRO A 416 12.22 -25.40 -18.36
N LEU A 417 12.70 -24.19 -18.64
CA LEU A 417 13.44 -23.39 -17.68
C LEU A 417 12.47 -22.56 -16.82
N ILE A 418 12.42 -22.88 -15.53
CA ILE A 418 11.55 -22.26 -14.56
C ILE A 418 12.37 -21.24 -13.75
N VAL A 419 12.03 -19.96 -13.96
CA VAL A 419 12.65 -18.81 -13.29
C VAL A 419 11.75 -18.35 -12.14
N GLY A 420 12.26 -18.42 -10.91
CA GLY A 420 11.51 -18.01 -9.73
C GLY A 420 12.23 -18.28 -8.41
N ASP A 421 11.49 -18.18 -7.32
CA ASP A 421 11.97 -18.54 -5.99
C ASP A 421 12.21 -20.06 -5.87
N ASP A 422 12.98 -20.45 -4.87
CA ASP A 422 13.35 -21.84 -4.61
C ASP A 422 12.18 -22.75 -4.20
N GLY A 423 11.00 -22.19 -3.91
CA GLY A 423 9.77 -22.96 -3.70
C GLY A 423 9.42 -23.89 -4.89
N TRP A 424 9.86 -23.57 -6.10
CA TRP A 424 9.75 -24.47 -7.25
C TRP A 424 10.46 -25.82 -7.06
N LYS A 425 11.62 -25.83 -6.40
CA LYS A 425 12.37 -27.06 -6.11
C LYS A 425 11.60 -27.97 -5.17
N GLN A 426 10.80 -27.40 -4.27
CA GLN A 426 9.91 -28.17 -3.39
C GLN A 426 8.71 -28.72 -4.16
N LEU A 427 8.04 -27.89 -4.96
CA LEU A 427 6.82 -28.28 -5.68
C LEU A 427 7.09 -29.34 -6.76
N LEU A 428 8.28 -29.31 -7.37
CA LEU A 428 8.69 -30.19 -8.47
C LEU A 428 9.82 -31.15 -8.05
N ALA A 429 9.96 -31.44 -6.76
CA ALA A 429 11.03 -32.30 -6.23
C ALA A 429 11.06 -33.71 -6.84
N ASN A 430 9.90 -34.20 -7.29
CA ASN A 430 9.74 -35.53 -7.90
C ASN A 430 9.82 -35.51 -9.44
N GLU A 431 10.05 -34.35 -10.04
CA GLU A 431 10.09 -34.16 -11.50
C GLU A 431 11.54 -33.97 -11.94
N SER A 432 11.95 -34.67 -13.02
CA SER A 432 13.33 -34.64 -13.54
C SER A 432 13.49 -33.84 -14.83
N THR A 433 12.39 -33.39 -15.44
CA THR A 433 12.38 -32.78 -16.78
C THR A 433 12.14 -31.28 -16.70
N TRP A 434 13.02 -30.55 -16.01
CA TRP A 434 13.00 -29.10 -15.92
C TRP A 434 14.35 -28.55 -15.43
N GLU A 435 14.59 -27.26 -15.68
CA GLU A 435 15.75 -26.54 -15.17
C GLU A 435 15.31 -25.40 -14.25
N TYR A 436 16.06 -25.18 -13.16
CA TYR A 436 15.81 -24.09 -12.23
C TYR A 436 16.71 -22.88 -12.51
N HIS A 437 16.13 -21.68 -12.48
CA HIS A 437 16.84 -20.42 -12.39
C HIS A 437 16.26 -19.57 -11.26
N SER A 438 17.10 -18.87 -10.51
CA SER A 438 16.65 -17.91 -9.49
C SER A 438 15.94 -16.71 -10.13
N GLU A 439 15.29 -15.88 -9.31
CA GLU A 439 14.60 -14.69 -9.79
C GLU A 439 15.51 -13.77 -10.64
N LEU A 440 14.90 -13.12 -11.63
CA LEU A 440 15.54 -12.20 -12.55
C LEU A 440 15.08 -10.75 -12.28
N SER A 441 16.00 -9.79 -12.41
CA SER A 441 15.67 -8.36 -12.33
C SER A 441 14.72 -7.96 -13.46
N TYR A 442 13.63 -7.28 -13.11
CA TYR A 442 12.68 -6.76 -14.10
C TYR A 442 13.37 -5.83 -15.11
N TYR A 443 14.30 -4.99 -14.63
CA TYR A 443 14.91 -3.96 -15.47
C TYR A 443 16.11 -4.43 -16.26
N ASP A 444 16.94 -5.28 -15.65
CA ASP A 444 18.27 -5.60 -16.20
C ASP A 444 18.30 -6.95 -16.91
N ASP A 445 17.45 -7.89 -16.49
CA ASP A 445 17.49 -9.27 -16.96
C ASP A 445 16.35 -9.60 -17.91
N LEU A 446 15.10 -9.31 -17.54
CA LEU A 446 13.93 -9.74 -18.33
C LEU A 446 13.94 -9.26 -19.81
N PRO A 447 14.33 -8.03 -20.14
CA PRO A 447 14.43 -7.59 -21.54
C PRO A 447 15.43 -8.40 -22.38
N ARG A 448 16.47 -8.96 -21.73
CA ARG A 448 17.47 -9.83 -22.37
C ARG A 448 17.08 -11.30 -22.33
N PHE A 449 16.30 -11.70 -21.33
CA PHE A 449 15.85 -13.07 -21.10
C PHE A 449 14.72 -13.48 -22.05
N TYR A 450 13.66 -12.67 -22.20
CA TYR A 450 12.49 -13.07 -22.99
C TYR A 450 12.79 -13.44 -24.46
N PRO A 451 13.74 -12.79 -25.15
CA PRO A 451 14.16 -13.21 -26.49
C PRO A 451 14.93 -14.54 -26.55
N CYS A 452 15.34 -15.10 -25.41
CA CYS A 452 16.11 -16.34 -25.34
C CYS A 452 15.25 -17.62 -25.42
N SER A 453 13.92 -17.49 -25.34
CA SER A 453 13.02 -18.64 -25.41
C SER A 453 12.22 -18.66 -26.71
N LYS A 454 12.01 -19.86 -27.28
CA LYS A 454 11.06 -20.00 -28.41
C LYS A 454 9.63 -19.76 -27.95
N ILE A 455 9.29 -20.20 -26.73
CA ILE A 455 8.00 -19.95 -26.07
C ILE A 455 8.26 -19.43 -24.65
N ASN A 456 7.79 -18.23 -24.36
CA ASN A 456 7.63 -17.74 -22.99
C ASN A 456 6.24 -18.17 -22.51
N PHE A 457 6.19 -19.19 -21.66
CA PHE A 457 4.94 -19.67 -21.09
C PHE A 457 4.48 -18.73 -19.96
N ASN A 458 3.18 -18.42 -19.94
CA ASN A 458 2.57 -17.56 -18.94
C ASN A 458 1.27 -18.16 -18.43
N CYS A 459 1.05 -18.05 -17.12
CA CYS A 459 -0.24 -18.28 -16.49
C CYS A 459 -0.52 -17.16 -15.48
N THR A 460 -1.75 -16.66 -15.49
CA THR A 460 -2.12 -15.46 -14.75
C THR A 460 -2.49 -15.81 -13.31
N SER A 461 -2.19 -14.90 -12.37
CA SER A 461 -2.54 -15.10 -10.96
C SER A 461 -4.04 -15.05 -10.75
N GLN A 462 -4.55 -15.87 -9.82
CA GLN A 462 -5.96 -15.92 -9.45
C GLN A 462 -6.46 -14.64 -8.74
N GLN A 463 -5.59 -13.67 -8.47
CA GLN A 463 -6.00 -12.32 -8.03
C GLN A 463 -6.70 -11.50 -9.13
N MET A 464 -6.46 -11.85 -10.40
CA MET A 464 -6.93 -11.12 -11.59
C MET A 464 -7.60 -12.08 -12.58
N LYS A 465 -8.80 -12.58 -12.23
CA LYS A 465 -9.45 -13.65 -13.00
C LYS A 465 -9.82 -13.23 -14.42
N GLY A 466 -10.16 -11.95 -14.64
CA GLY A 466 -10.45 -11.40 -15.96
C GLY A 466 -9.31 -10.65 -16.64
N ALA A 467 -8.37 -10.08 -15.89
CA ALA A 467 -7.33 -9.20 -16.42
C ALA A 467 -6.04 -9.95 -16.81
N VAL A 468 -5.13 -9.24 -17.50
CA VAL A 468 -3.84 -9.78 -17.96
C VAL A 468 -2.68 -9.21 -17.14
N ASN A 469 -1.59 -9.98 -17.06
CA ASN A 469 -0.37 -9.55 -16.37
C ASN A 469 0.63 -8.86 -17.32
N GLN A 470 1.67 -8.28 -16.74
CA GLN A 470 2.71 -7.50 -17.42
C GLN A 470 3.38 -8.22 -18.61
N ARG A 471 3.55 -9.56 -18.55
CA ARG A 471 4.28 -10.33 -19.58
C ARG A 471 3.58 -10.33 -20.94
N VAL A 472 2.26 -10.15 -20.94
CA VAL A 472 1.45 -10.06 -22.17
C VAL A 472 1.86 -8.85 -23.02
N PHE A 473 2.44 -7.81 -22.40
CA PHE A 473 2.96 -6.64 -23.11
C PHE A 473 4.47 -6.73 -23.35
N ASP A 474 5.25 -7.10 -22.33
CA ASP A 474 6.72 -7.03 -22.39
C ASP A 474 7.34 -8.08 -23.32
N VAL A 475 6.80 -9.31 -23.33
CA VAL A 475 7.36 -10.40 -24.14
C VAL A 475 7.25 -10.09 -25.63
N PRO A 476 6.07 -9.72 -26.19
CA PRO A 476 6.00 -9.42 -27.62
C PRO A 476 6.70 -8.11 -28.01
N ALA A 477 6.83 -7.14 -27.10
CA ALA A 477 7.54 -5.89 -27.36
C ALA A 477 9.00 -6.10 -27.77
N CYS A 478 9.66 -7.08 -27.14
CA CYS A 478 11.01 -7.51 -27.46
C CYS A 478 11.10 -8.65 -28.49
N ASN A 479 10.05 -8.86 -29.30
CA ASN A 479 9.90 -9.94 -30.29
C ASN A 479 9.89 -11.37 -29.70
N GLY A 480 9.64 -11.54 -28.41
CA GLY A 480 9.41 -12.86 -27.82
C GLY A 480 8.01 -13.38 -28.15
N PHE A 481 7.88 -14.69 -28.34
CA PHE A 481 6.57 -15.34 -28.42
C PHE A 481 6.10 -15.73 -27.02
N ILE A 482 4.83 -15.46 -26.73
CA ILE A 482 4.17 -15.79 -25.46
C ILE A 482 2.97 -16.71 -25.72
N LEU A 483 2.86 -17.76 -24.91
CA LEU A 483 1.66 -18.59 -24.81
C LEU A 483 1.06 -18.36 -23.42
N THR A 484 -0.16 -17.83 -23.36
CA THR A 484 -0.79 -17.40 -22.10
C THR A 484 -2.17 -18.02 -21.90
N ASP A 485 -2.65 -18.08 -20.66
CA ASP A 485 -4.04 -18.38 -20.39
C ASP A 485 -4.98 -17.30 -20.96
N HIS A 486 -6.14 -17.74 -21.48
CA HIS A 486 -7.19 -16.84 -21.91
C HIS A 486 -7.83 -16.11 -20.71
N ARG A 487 -8.01 -14.80 -20.84
CA ARG A 487 -8.60 -13.93 -19.83
C ARG A 487 -9.54 -12.96 -20.54
N TYR A 488 -10.81 -12.88 -20.15
CA TYR A 488 -11.85 -12.20 -20.95
C TYR A 488 -11.69 -10.68 -21.12
N GLN A 489 -10.80 -10.03 -20.37
CA GLN A 489 -10.45 -8.62 -20.61
C GLN A 489 -9.37 -8.48 -21.70
N MET A 490 -8.74 -9.58 -22.13
CA MET A 490 -7.71 -9.60 -23.18
C MET A 490 -8.27 -9.19 -24.54
N GLU A 491 -9.54 -9.49 -24.83
CA GLU A 491 -10.23 -9.18 -26.09
C GLU A 491 -10.39 -7.67 -26.32
N LYS A 492 -10.28 -6.86 -25.26
CA LYS A 492 -10.22 -5.39 -25.36
C LYS A 492 -8.81 -4.88 -25.67
N LEU A 493 -7.80 -5.73 -25.54
CA LEU A 493 -6.39 -5.39 -25.70
C LEU A 493 -5.83 -5.95 -27.01
N PHE A 494 -6.18 -7.20 -27.33
CA PHE A 494 -5.67 -7.98 -28.44
C PHE A 494 -6.78 -8.81 -29.09
N GLU A 495 -6.57 -9.25 -30.32
CA GLU A 495 -7.37 -10.31 -30.95
C GLU A 495 -6.76 -11.70 -30.69
N PRO A 496 -7.36 -12.55 -29.80
CA PRO A 496 -6.82 -13.88 -29.50
C PRO A 496 -6.69 -14.77 -30.73
N GLY A 497 -5.59 -15.51 -30.81
CA GLY A 497 -5.25 -16.37 -31.95
C GLY A 497 -4.61 -15.63 -33.14
N LYS A 498 -4.68 -14.29 -33.20
CA LYS A 498 -4.01 -13.49 -34.24
C LYS A 498 -2.91 -12.60 -33.68
N GLU A 499 -3.21 -11.85 -32.64
CA GLU A 499 -2.28 -10.92 -31.99
C GLU A 499 -1.69 -11.50 -30.70
N ILE A 500 -2.24 -12.59 -30.17
CA ILE A 500 -1.76 -13.23 -28.95
C ILE A 500 -2.12 -14.72 -28.96
N ALA A 501 -1.20 -15.59 -28.58
CA ALA A 501 -1.48 -17.03 -28.49
C ALA A 501 -2.02 -17.38 -27.10
N VAL A 502 -3.17 -18.03 -27.06
CA VAL A 502 -3.88 -18.37 -25.82
C VAL A 502 -4.21 -19.86 -25.72
N TYR A 503 -4.32 -20.35 -24.47
CA TYR A 503 -4.94 -21.62 -24.13
C TYR A 503 -6.16 -21.39 -23.23
N ASN A 504 -7.20 -22.21 -23.36
CA ASN A 504 -8.44 -22.09 -22.61
C ASN A 504 -8.57 -23.11 -21.48
N SER A 505 -7.80 -24.20 -21.54
CA SER A 505 -7.79 -25.24 -20.52
C SER A 505 -6.38 -25.80 -20.32
N LEU A 506 -6.19 -26.55 -19.24
CA LEU A 506 -4.89 -27.17 -18.94
C LEU A 506 -4.50 -28.22 -19.99
N GLU A 507 -5.50 -28.92 -20.52
CA GLU A 507 -5.34 -30.02 -21.48
C GLU A 507 -4.86 -29.54 -22.85
N GLU A 508 -5.12 -28.28 -23.21
CA GLU A 508 -4.64 -27.67 -24.45
C GLU A 508 -3.14 -27.33 -24.41
N ILE A 509 -2.56 -27.15 -23.21
CA ILE A 509 -1.18 -26.64 -23.05
C ILE A 509 -0.17 -27.51 -23.80
N PRO A 510 -0.11 -28.85 -23.62
CA PRO A 510 0.91 -29.66 -24.29
C PRO A 510 0.79 -29.62 -25.82
N GLN A 511 -0.44 -29.61 -26.34
CA GLN A 511 -0.69 -29.58 -27.78
C GLN A 511 -0.29 -28.24 -28.39
N LEU A 512 -0.58 -27.13 -27.70
CA LEU A 512 -0.21 -25.79 -28.16
C LEU A 512 1.30 -25.55 -28.04
N VAL A 513 1.94 -26.06 -26.99
CA VAL A 513 3.40 -26.02 -26.86
C VAL A 513 4.05 -26.79 -28.02
N ASP A 514 3.64 -28.02 -28.30
CA ASP A 514 4.18 -28.82 -29.41
C ASP A 514 3.96 -28.13 -30.77
N LYS A 515 2.74 -27.66 -31.04
CA LYS A 515 2.42 -26.90 -32.25
C LYS A 515 3.35 -25.71 -32.41
N TYR A 516 3.41 -24.85 -31.39
CA TYR A 516 4.17 -23.62 -31.49
C TYR A 516 5.67 -23.84 -31.39
N LEU A 517 6.19 -24.94 -30.86
CA LEU A 517 7.62 -25.25 -30.98
C LEU A 517 8.00 -25.56 -32.43
N ASN A 518 7.14 -26.31 -33.12
CA ASN A 518 7.37 -26.78 -34.49
C ASN A 518 6.96 -25.78 -35.59
N ASP A 519 6.23 -24.70 -35.27
CA ASP A 519 5.77 -23.70 -36.25
C ASP A 519 6.35 -22.29 -35.98
N GLU A 520 7.57 -22.06 -36.45
CA GLU A 520 8.25 -20.76 -36.30
C GLU A 520 7.56 -19.64 -37.07
N ALA A 521 6.96 -19.94 -38.23
CA ALA A 521 6.28 -18.95 -39.04
C ALA A 521 5.05 -18.40 -38.31
N ALA A 522 4.23 -19.28 -37.74
CA ALA A 522 3.08 -18.85 -36.94
C ALA A 522 3.50 -18.03 -35.72
N ARG A 523 4.56 -18.44 -34.99
CA ARG A 523 5.09 -17.64 -33.86
C ARG A 523 5.46 -16.22 -34.31
N LYS A 524 6.21 -16.10 -35.42
CA LYS A 524 6.67 -14.81 -35.95
C LYS A 524 5.53 -13.91 -36.39
N GLU A 525 4.51 -14.45 -37.05
CA GLU A 525 3.34 -13.65 -37.48
C GLU A 525 2.54 -13.14 -36.29
N ILE A 526 2.28 -13.99 -35.27
CA ILE A 526 1.58 -13.57 -34.05
C ILE A 526 2.37 -12.47 -33.33
N VAL A 527 3.67 -12.67 -33.10
CA VAL A 527 4.53 -11.68 -32.42
C VAL A 527 4.56 -10.35 -33.15
N LYS A 528 4.64 -10.37 -34.48
CA LYS A 528 4.64 -9.17 -35.32
C LYS A 528 3.32 -8.40 -35.18
N ALA A 529 2.19 -9.10 -35.17
CA ALA A 529 0.88 -8.50 -34.96
C ALA A 529 0.75 -7.93 -33.53
N ALA A 530 1.11 -8.72 -32.52
CA ALA A 530 1.15 -8.32 -31.11
C ALA A 530 1.96 -7.04 -30.89
N ARG A 531 3.20 -7.02 -31.40
CA ARG A 531 4.11 -5.89 -31.23
C ARG A 531 3.58 -4.64 -31.93
N LYS A 532 3.00 -4.78 -33.12
CA LYS A 532 2.35 -3.66 -33.81
C LYS A 532 1.22 -3.05 -32.96
N ARG A 533 0.36 -3.90 -32.37
CA ARG A 533 -0.71 -3.50 -31.46
C ARG A 533 -0.15 -2.79 -30.22
N ILE A 534 0.86 -3.37 -29.57
CA ILE A 534 1.49 -2.82 -28.37
C ILE A 534 2.12 -1.45 -28.60
N LEU A 535 2.91 -1.29 -29.66
CA LEU A 535 3.57 -0.02 -29.96
C LEU A 535 2.57 1.09 -30.32
N ALA A 536 1.41 0.73 -30.87
CA ALA A 536 0.35 1.68 -31.18
C ALA A 536 -0.44 2.10 -29.92
N GLU A 537 -0.75 1.16 -29.03
CA GLU A 537 -1.82 1.37 -28.03
C GLU A 537 -1.44 0.97 -26.59
N HIS A 538 -0.40 0.17 -26.37
CA HIS A 538 -0.09 -0.40 -25.05
C HIS A 538 1.33 -0.08 -24.53
N THR A 539 1.82 1.11 -24.82
CA THR A 539 3.03 1.66 -24.18
C THR A 539 2.71 2.45 -22.91
N TYR A 540 3.67 2.59 -22.00
CA TYR A 540 3.50 3.54 -20.88
C TYR A 540 3.33 4.99 -21.35
N ASP A 541 3.83 5.34 -22.53
CA ASP A 541 3.58 6.66 -23.11
C ASP A 541 2.08 6.88 -23.32
N SER A 542 1.40 5.89 -23.93
CA SER A 542 -0.06 5.90 -24.08
C SER A 542 -0.77 5.90 -22.73
N ARG A 543 -0.28 5.17 -21.72
CA ARG A 543 -0.89 5.17 -20.37
C ARG A 543 -0.81 6.51 -19.68
N VAL A 544 0.33 7.20 -19.76
CA VAL A 544 0.49 8.56 -19.20
C VAL A 544 -0.47 9.54 -19.89
N LYS A 545 -0.63 9.47 -21.22
CA LYS A 545 -1.60 10.31 -21.94
C LYS A 545 -3.04 10.04 -21.48
N THR A 546 -3.44 8.78 -21.41
CA THR A 546 -4.78 8.40 -20.93
C THR A 546 -5.00 8.87 -19.50
N LEU A 547 -4.03 8.65 -18.61
CA LEU A 547 -4.08 9.09 -17.21
C LEU A 547 -4.28 10.61 -17.11
N ILE A 548 -3.49 11.39 -17.84
CA ILE A 548 -3.62 12.86 -17.89
C ILE A 548 -5.02 13.26 -18.39
N SER A 549 -5.53 12.61 -19.44
CA SER A 549 -6.87 12.89 -19.97
C SER A 549 -7.96 12.61 -18.93
N CYS A 550 -7.89 11.49 -18.22
CA CYS A 550 -8.82 11.14 -17.16
C CYS A 550 -8.74 12.12 -15.97
N MET A 551 -7.53 12.55 -15.60
CA MET A 551 -7.35 13.56 -14.55
C MET A 551 -7.95 14.90 -14.95
N ARG A 552 -7.82 15.33 -16.22
CA ARG A 552 -8.54 16.51 -16.71
C ARG A 552 -10.04 16.35 -16.61
N GLN A 553 -10.58 15.24 -17.12
CA GLN A 553 -12.02 14.95 -17.05
C GLN A 553 -12.56 14.98 -15.61
N ALA A 554 -11.74 14.59 -14.62
CA ALA A 554 -12.15 14.50 -13.23
C ALA A 554 -12.08 15.83 -12.44
N TYR A 555 -11.35 16.84 -12.94
CA TYR A 555 -11.03 18.06 -12.18
C TYR A 555 -11.08 19.36 -13.01
N CYS A 556 -11.43 19.30 -14.29
CA CYS A 556 -11.67 20.42 -15.21
C CYS A 556 -13.07 20.27 -15.81
#